data_AF-A0A8J6NUK0-F1
#
_entry.id   AF-A0A8J6NUK0-F1
#
_cell.length_a   1.000
_cell.length_b   1.000
_cell.length_c   1.000
_cell.angle_alpha   90.00
_cell.angle_beta   90.00
_cell.angle_gamma   90.00
#
_symmetry.space_group_name_H-M   'P 1'
#
loop_
_entity.id
_entity.type
_entity.pdbx_description
1 polymer ?
#
loop_
_entity_poly.entity_id
_entity_poly.type
_entity_poly.pdbx_seq_one_letter_code
_entity_poly.pdbx_strand_id
1 'polypeptide(L)'
;MKSEMESKKDDLVQRIGELAKDAQMLAHQAVQQYSAEVEVILKMQSRDSQRIERCLDGMLDFCFDDGMLGLYKKLCRYYFDIDPKATVSYVYAYREMW
;
A
#
# COMPACT_ATOMS: atom_id res chain seq x y z
N MET A 1 -5.18 -36.11 22.31
CA MET A 1 -4.16 -35.90 21.26
C MET A 1 -4.70 -35.42 19.92
N LYS A 2 -5.50 -36.19 19.16
CA LYS A 2 -5.96 -35.73 17.82
C LYS A 2 -6.92 -34.52 17.88
N SER A 3 -7.88 -34.54 18.80
CA SER A 3 -8.83 -33.43 19.03
C SER A 3 -8.19 -32.16 19.59
N GLU A 4 -7.15 -32.29 20.43
CA GLU A 4 -6.41 -31.14 20.97
C GLU A 4 -5.53 -30.46 19.91
N MET A 5 -5.02 -31.24 18.94
CA MET A 5 -4.27 -30.70 17.79
C MET A 5 -5.19 -29.94 16.83
N GLU A 6 -6.40 -30.46 16.59
CA GLU A 6 -7.43 -29.78 15.80
C GLU A 6 -7.86 -28.47 16.47
N SER A 7 -8.14 -28.48 17.78
CA SER A 7 -8.51 -27.27 18.53
C SER A 7 -7.42 -26.18 18.50
N LYS A 8 -6.14 -26.55 18.60
CA LYS A 8 -5.03 -25.58 18.50
C LYS A 8 -4.88 -25.00 17.09
N LYS A 9 -5.13 -25.80 16.06
CA LYS A 9 -5.12 -25.33 14.67
C LYS A 9 -6.22 -24.30 14.43
N ASP A 10 -7.41 -24.53 14.98
CA ASP A 10 -8.55 -23.62 14.85
C ASP A 10 -8.31 -22.28 15.55
N ASP A 11 -7.71 -22.27 16.75
CA ASP A 11 -7.29 -21.04 17.45
C ASP A 11 -6.25 -20.24 16.65
N LEU A 12 -5.26 -20.91 16.05
CA LEU A 12 -4.27 -20.24 15.20
C LEU A 12 -4.91 -19.60 13.96
N VAL A 13 -5.83 -20.30 13.29
CA VAL A 13 -6.54 -19.77 12.11
C VAL A 13 -7.38 -18.56 12.50
N GLN A 14 -8.06 -18.60 13.66
CA GLN A 14 -8.84 -17.47 14.14
C GLN A 14 -7.96 -16.24 14.37
N ARG A 15 -6.84 -16.37 15.08
CA ARG A 15 -5.92 -15.26 15.38
C ARG A 15 -5.31 -14.67 14.12
N ILE A 16 -4.95 -15.50 13.15
CA ILE A 16 -4.47 -15.02 11.83
C ILE A 16 -5.57 -14.24 11.12
N GLY A 17 -6.81 -14.73 11.18
CA GLY A 17 -7.97 -14.03 10.61
C GLY A 17 -8.25 -12.67 11.26
N GLU A 18 -8.05 -12.55 12.57
CA GLU A 18 -8.15 -11.27 13.30
C GLU A 18 -7.05 -10.30 12.86
N LEU A 19 -5.79 -10.74 12.81
CA LEU A 19 -4.67 -9.92 12.32
C LEU A 19 -4.87 -9.44 10.87
N ALA A 20 -5.40 -10.30 9.99
CA ALA A 20 -5.70 -9.92 8.60
C ALA A 20 -6.79 -8.84 8.52
N LYS A 21 -7.81 -8.90 9.38
CA LYS A 21 -8.85 -7.87 9.46
C LYS A 21 -8.30 -6.54 9.96
N ASP A 22 -7.45 -6.58 10.99
CA ASP A 22 -6.80 -5.38 11.53
C ASP A 22 -5.91 -4.72 10.47
N ALA A 23 -5.13 -5.51 9.72
CA ALA A 23 -4.34 -5.02 8.61
C ALA A 23 -5.20 -4.37 7.51
N GLN A 24 -6.33 -4.97 7.16
CA GLN A 24 -7.27 -4.41 6.18
C GLN A 24 -7.89 -3.09 6.67
N MET A 25 -8.24 -3.00 7.96
CA MET A 25 -8.77 -1.77 8.55
C MET A 25 -7.74 -0.64 8.55
N LEU A 26 -6.47 -0.96 8.86
CA LEU A 26 -5.36 -0.01 8.75
C LEU A 26 -5.16 0.46 7.30
N ALA A 27 -5.20 -0.46 6.32
CA ALA A 27 -5.09 -0.09 4.92
C ALA A 27 -6.22 0.86 4.49
N HIS A 28 -7.45 0.59 4.91
CA HIS A 28 -8.59 1.48 4.60
C HIS A 28 -8.38 2.90 5.14
N GLN A 29 -7.88 3.03 6.38
CA GLN A 29 -7.54 4.33 6.95
C GLN A 29 -6.39 5.01 6.20
N ALA A 30 -5.34 4.26 5.86
CA ALA A 30 -4.21 4.75 5.08
C ALA A 30 -4.66 5.28 3.71
N VAL A 31 -5.55 4.57 3.01
CA VAL A 31 -6.11 5.01 1.72
C VAL A 31 -6.76 6.39 1.83
N GLN A 32 -7.49 6.68 2.90
CA GLN A 32 -8.11 8.01 3.08
C GLN A 32 -7.04 9.11 3.24
N GLN A 33 -6.00 8.84 4.03
CA GLN A 33 -4.92 9.81 4.28
C GLN A 33 -4.07 10.05 3.01
N TYR A 34 -3.65 8.97 2.35
CA TYR A 34 -2.86 9.07 1.11
C TYR A 34 -3.66 9.65 -0.05
N SER A 35 -4.98 9.42 -0.11
CA SER A 35 -5.83 10.09 -1.10
C SER A 35 -5.72 11.60 -1.00
N ALA A 36 -5.79 12.16 0.22
CA ALA A 36 -5.68 13.59 0.44
C ALA A 36 -4.30 14.13 0.03
N GLU A 37 -3.22 13.43 0.38
CA GLU A 37 -1.85 13.84 0.02
C GLU A 37 -1.60 13.77 -1.49
N VAL A 38 -2.02 12.68 -2.14
CA VAL A 38 -1.94 12.53 -3.60
C VAL A 38 -2.74 13.64 -4.29
N GLU A 39 -3.93 13.96 -3.80
CA GLU A 39 -4.71 15.07 -4.33
C GLU A 39 -3.99 16.41 -4.23
N VAL A 40 -3.33 16.69 -3.10
CA VAL A 40 -2.56 17.93 -2.92
C VAL A 40 -1.37 17.97 -3.89
N ILE A 41 -0.62 16.88 -4.00
CA ILE A 41 0.52 16.77 -4.94
C ILE A 41 0.06 17.08 -6.37
N LEU A 42 -1.04 16.46 -6.81
CA LEU A 42 -1.56 16.61 -8.17
C LEU A 42 -2.15 18.01 -8.42
N LYS A 43 -2.96 18.54 -7.49
CA LYS A 43 -3.57 19.88 -7.63
C LYS A 43 -2.53 20.97 -7.67
N MET A 44 -1.48 20.86 -6.86
CA MET A 44 -0.37 21.80 -6.83
C MET A 44 0.64 21.60 -7.95
N GLN A 45 0.47 20.55 -8.78
CA GLN A 45 1.44 20.13 -9.79
C GLN A 45 2.87 20.08 -9.22
N SER A 46 3.00 19.53 -8.00
CA SER A 46 4.28 19.48 -7.31
C SER A 46 5.27 18.66 -8.12
N ARG A 47 6.49 19.19 -8.32
CA ARG A 47 7.63 18.49 -8.92
C ARG A 47 8.71 18.17 -7.88
N ASP A 48 8.37 18.21 -6.60
CA ASP A 48 9.26 17.83 -5.51
C ASP A 48 9.36 16.30 -5.45
N SER A 49 10.40 15.77 -6.08
CA SER A 49 10.70 14.33 -6.09
C SER A 49 10.74 13.73 -4.69
N GLN A 50 11.36 14.40 -3.71
CA GLN A 50 11.48 13.85 -2.36
C GLN A 50 10.11 13.73 -1.67
N ARG A 51 9.18 14.65 -1.93
CA ARG A 51 7.81 14.53 -1.42
C ARG A 51 7.06 13.38 -2.12
N ILE A 52 7.18 13.28 -3.44
CA ILE A 52 6.49 12.24 -4.22
C ILE A 52 7.00 10.85 -3.85
N GLU A 53 8.32 10.67 -3.77
CA GLU A 53 8.99 9.42 -3.41
C GLU A 53 8.61 8.97 -2.01
N ARG A 54 8.65 9.86 -1.01
CA ARG A 54 8.17 9.53 0.35
C ARG A 54 6.70 9.10 0.38
N CYS A 55 5.87 9.71 -0.45
CA CYS A 55 4.46 9.33 -0.56
C CYS A 55 4.33 7.92 -1.19
N LEU A 56 5.09 7.63 -2.25
CA LEU A 56 5.13 6.30 -2.88
C LEU A 56 5.67 5.24 -1.92
N ASP A 57 6.77 5.49 -1.21
CA ASP A 57 7.37 4.58 -0.22
C ASP A 57 6.34 4.16 0.82
N GLY A 58 5.63 5.14 1.41
CA GLY A 58 4.63 4.86 2.43
C GLY A 58 3.35 4.19 1.90
N MET A 59 2.95 4.44 0.65
CA MET A 59 1.83 3.74 0.03
C MET A 59 2.16 2.28 -0.31
N LEU A 60 3.43 1.97 -0.60
CA LEU A 60 3.88 0.63 -1.00
C LEU A 60 3.61 -0.43 0.09
N ASP A 61 3.72 -0.03 1.36
CA ASP A 61 3.42 -0.86 2.54
C ASP A 61 1.96 -1.36 2.57
N PHE A 62 1.05 -0.66 1.89
CA PHE A 62 -0.38 -0.96 1.88
C PHE A 62 -0.89 -1.43 0.51
N CYS A 63 -0.02 -1.67 -0.47
CA CYS A 63 -0.42 -2.02 -1.84
C CYS A 63 -1.05 -3.43 -2.00
N PHE A 64 -1.19 -4.19 -0.91
CA PHE A 64 -2.08 -5.34 -0.84
C PHE A 64 -3.57 -4.97 -0.88
N ASP A 65 -3.91 -3.72 -0.56
CA ASP A 65 -5.25 -3.16 -0.72
C ASP A 65 -5.42 -2.56 -2.11
N ASP A 66 -6.50 -2.95 -2.80
CA ASP A 66 -6.79 -2.51 -4.17
C ASP A 66 -6.97 -0.98 -4.28
N GLY A 67 -7.52 -0.35 -3.24
CA GLY A 67 -7.69 1.10 -3.18
C GLY A 67 -6.34 1.81 -3.12
N MET A 68 -5.44 1.30 -2.29
CA MET A 68 -4.06 1.81 -2.22
C MET A 68 -3.32 1.61 -3.54
N LEU A 69 -3.42 0.43 -4.14
CA LEU A 69 -2.79 0.16 -5.43
C LEU A 69 -3.29 1.11 -6.53
N GLY A 70 -4.57 1.47 -6.49
CA GLY A 70 -5.15 2.49 -7.35
C GLY A 70 -4.48 3.86 -7.20
N LEU A 71 -4.29 4.33 -5.97
CA LEU A 71 -3.60 5.60 -5.65
C LEU A 71 -2.13 5.56 -6.04
N TYR A 72 -1.44 4.46 -5.71
CA TYR A 72 -0.04 4.24 -6.04
C TYR A 72 0.20 4.35 -7.54
N LYS A 73 -0.58 3.61 -8.35
CA LYS A 73 -0.52 3.70 -9.82
C LYS A 73 -0.83 5.10 -10.33
N LYS A 74 -1.77 5.82 -9.71
CA LYS A 74 -2.10 7.20 -10.07
C LYS A 74 -0.90 8.12 -9.87
N LEU A 75 -0.24 8.05 -8.72
CA LEU A 75 0.93 8.86 -8.44
C LEU A 75 2.13 8.46 -9.29
N CYS A 76 2.36 7.16 -9.54
CA CYS A 76 3.39 6.70 -10.48
C CYS A 76 3.20 7.30 -11.88
N ARG A 77 1.96 7.30 -12.43
CA ARG A 77 1.71 7.90 -13.76
C ARG A 77 2.07 9.38 -13.79
N TYR A 78 1.72 10.11 -12.74
CA TYR A 78 2.10 11.52 -12.62
C TYR A 78 3.62 11.69 -12.49
N TYR A 79 4.28 10.85 -11.69
CA TYR A 79 5.72 10.92 -11.47
C TYR A 79 6.52 10.51 -12.69
N PHE A 80 5.96 9.69 -13.58
CA PHE A 80 6.62 9.28 -14.83
C PHE A 80 7.00 10.47 -15.72
N ASP A 81 6.17 11.51 -15.74
CA ASP A 81 6.43 12.75 -16.49
C ASP A 81 7.50 13.66 -15.83
N ILE A 82 7.97 13.28 -14.64
CA ILE A 82 8.99 14.00 -13.86
C ILE A 82 10.29 13.20 -13.83
N ASP A 83 10.23 11.97 -13.36
CA ASP A 83 11.33 11.01 -13.35
C ASP A 83 10.84 9.61 -13.76
N PRO A 84 10.96 9.24 -15.04
CA PRO A 84 10.53 7.94 -15.52
C PRO A 84 11.40 6.79 -14.99
N LYS A 85 12.69 7.04 -14.70
CA LYS A 85 13.60 6.01 -14.20
C LYS A 85 13.22 5.64 -12.77
N ALA A 86 13.03 6.62 -11.90
CA ALA A 86 12.58 6.39 -10.53
C ALA A 86 11.20 5.73 -10.51
N THR A 87 10.27 6.21 -11.34
CA THR A 87 8.93 5.61 -11.46
C THR A 87 8.97 4.13 -11.85
N VAL A 88 9.84 3.75 -12.79
CA VAL A 88 10.01 2.34 -13.17
C VAL A 88 10.51 1.51 -11.99
N SER A 89 11.45 2.02 -11.18
CA SER A 89 11.91 1.34 -9.96
C SER A 89 10.76 1.09 -8.98
N TYR A 90 9.85 2.05 -8.81
CA TYR A 90 8.66 1.89 -7.97
C TYR A 90 7.69 0.83 -8.50
N VAL A 91 7.47 0.79 -9.83
CA VAL A 91 6.65 -0.27 -10.44
C VAL A 91 7.27 -1.65 -10.22
N TYR A 92 8.60 -1.78 -10.28
CA TYR A 92 9.29 -3.03 -9.95
C TYR A 92 9.20 -3.37 -8.47
N ALA A 93 9.39 -2.40 -7.58
CA ALA A 93 9.27 -2.60 -6.13
C ALA A 93 7.89 -3.16 -5.75
N TYR A 94 6.81 -2.65 -6.35
CA TYR A 94 5.47 -3.23 -6.19
C TYR A 94 5.42 -4.71 -6.61
N ARG A 95 5.93 -5.04 -7.80
CA ARG A 95 5.89 -6.42 -8.33
C ARG A 95 6.76 -7.41 -7.57
N GLU A 96 7.79 -6.94 -6.88
CA GLU A 96 8.65 -7.79 -6.06
C GLU A 96 8.04 -8.07 -4.69
N MET A 97 7.24 -7.15 -4.16
CA MET A 97 6.62 -7.27 -2.83
C MET A 97 5.25 -7.94 -2.84
N TRP A 98 4.45 -7.75 -3.90
CA TRP A 98 3.05 -8.19 -4.03
C TRP A 98 2.81 -8.95 -5.33
#